data_AF-A0A2H0AGL7-F1
#
_entry.id   AF-A0A2H0AGL7-F1
#
_cell.length_a   1.000
_cell.length_b   1.000
_cell.length_c   1.000
_cell.angle_alpha   90.00
_cell.angle_beta   90.00
_cell.angle_gamma   90.00
#
_symmetry.space_group_name_H-M   'P 1'
#
loop_
_entity.id
_entity.type
_entity.pdbx_description
1 polymer ?
#
loop_
_entity_poly.entity_id
_entity_poly.type
_entity_poly.pdbx_seq_one_letter_code
_entity_poly.pdbx_strand_id
1 'polypeptide(L)'
;MLAVACWLVTACAVSRSDQETLSLDREWVAEEDALLVEPVVYDPLESINRKFFLFNDRLYFWAFNPTAKAYAAVVPKDVRSAFSHAVGNLIFPVRFCNCLLQGKVRQAGVELGRFSVNTTLGLVGLTDPAADVFGLPPPPAEDLGQSMGVYGVGSGVYLCLPFYGP
;
A
#
# COMPACT_ATOMS: atom_id res chain seq x y z
N MET A 1 54.02 29.21 -37.36
CA MET A 1 53.82 27.75 -37.57
C MET A 1 53.80 26.92 -36.27
N LEU A 2 53.58 27.51 -35.07
CA LEU A 2 53.64 26.78 -33.79
C LEU A 2 52.29 26.63 -33.05
N ALA A 3 51.20 27.21 -33.55
CA ALA A 3 49.92 27.25 -32.83
C ALA A 3 48.97 26.07 -33.13
N VAL A 4 49.25 25.24 -34.14
CA VAL A 4 48.34 24.15 -34.56
C VAL A 4 48.64 22.83 -33.83
N ALA A 5 49.86 22.63 -33.33
CA ALA A 5 50.25 21.39 -32.65
C ALA A 5 49.70 21.26 -31.22
N CYS A 6 49.28 22.36 -30.58
CA CYS A 6 48.82 22.33 -29.19
C CYS A 6 47.38 21.78 -29.06
N TRP A 7 46.54 21.91 -30.10
CA TRP A 7 45.15 21.45 -30.07
C TRP A 7 44.97 19.94 -30.23
N LEU A 8 45.94 19.22 -30.79
CA LEU A 8 45.86 17.76 -30.95
C LEU A 8 46.30 16.99 -29.70
N VAL A 9 47.03 17.60 -28.78
CA VAL A 9 47.52 16.93 -27.55
C VAL A 9 46.55 17.11 -26.38
N THR A 10 45.81 18.22 -26.30
CA THR A 10 44.78 18.45 -25.26
C THR A 10 43.51 17.61 -25.44
N ALA A 11 43.33 16.96 -26.59
CA ALA A 11 42.20 16.04 -26.81
C ALA A 11 42.40 14.67 -26.12
N CYS A 12 43.58 14.35 -25.57
CA CYS A 12 43.93 13.00 -25.11
C CYS A 12 44.26 12.87 -23.62
N ALA A 13 43.75 13.77 -22.76
CA ALA A 13 43.97 13.68 -21.32
C ALA A 13 42.73 14.00 -20.49
N VAL A 14 41.54 13.61 -20.97
CA VAL A 14 40.43 13.36 -20.04
C VAL A 14 40.87 12.20 -19.16
N SER A 15 41.10 12.48 -17.88
CA SER A 15 41.59 11.48 -16.94
C SER A 15 40.50 10.42 -16.73
N ARG A 16 40.91 9.18 -16.44
CA ARG A 16 39.98 8.05 -16.26
C ARG A 16 38.93 8.34 -15.16
N SER A 17 39.32 9.10 -14.13
CA SER A 17 38.42 9.57 -13.07
C SER A 17 37.37 10.56 -13.57
N ASP A 18 37.71 11.45 -14.52
CA ASP A 18 36.74 12.40 -15.09
C ASP A 18 35.72 11.72 -16.01
N GLN A 19 36.10 10.60 -16.65
CA GLN A 19 35.15 9.78 -17.40
C GLN A 19 34.17 9.05 -16.48
N GLU A 20 34.66 8.52 -15.35
CA GLU A 20 33.83 7.82 -14.38
C GLU A 20 32.82 8.76 -13.71
N THR A 21 33.19 10.00 -13.38
CA THR A 21 32.25 10.99 -12.85
C THR A 21 31.19 11.40 -13.87
N LEU A 22 31.58 11.65 -15.13
CA LEU A 22 30.64 11.98 -16.21
C LEU A 22 29.69 10.83 -16.55
N SER A 23 30.12 9.57 -16.39
CA SER A 23 29.22 8.43 -16.54
C SER A 23 28.25 8.30 -15.38
N LEU A 24 28.70 8.50 -14.14
CA LEU A 24 27.84 8.48 -12.96
C LEU A 24 26.81 9.60 -13.02
N ASP A 25 27.21 10.82 -13.37
CA ASP A 25 26.28 11.95 -13.52
C ASP A 25 25.22 11.68 -14.61
N ARG A 26 25.57 10.99 -15.71
CA ARG A 26 24.60 10.60 -16.75
C ARG A 26 23.69 9.47 -16.32
N GLU A 27 24.19 8.48 -15.59
CA GLU A 27 23.39 7.39 -15.04
C GLU A 27 22.41 7.92 -13.99
N TRP A 28 22.84 8.86 -13.14
CA TRP A 28 22.01 9.50 -12.13
C TRP A 28 20.93 10.39 -12.75
N VAL A 29 21.28 11.22 -13.75
CA VAL A 29 20.27 12.02 -14.48
C VAL A 29 19.26 11.13 -15.22
N ALA A 30 19.70 10.00 -15.79
CA ALA A 30 18.79 9.05 -16.43
C ALA A 30 17.87 8.33 -15.43
N GLU A 31 18.35 8.05 -14.22
CA GLU A 31 17.56 7.44 -13.15
C GLU A 31 16.57 8.44 -12.51
N GLU A 32 16.97 9.70 -12.35
CA GLU A 32 16.08 10.80 -11.93
C GLU A 32 14.99 11.07 -12.98
N ASP A 33 15.33 11.14 -14.27
CA ASP A 33 14.36 11.33 -15.35
C ASP A 33 13.38 10.16 -15.43
N ALA A 34 13.84 8.92 -15.19
CA ALA A 34 12.98 7.74 -15.13
C ALA A 34 12.05 7.73 -13.89
N LEU A 35 12.47 8.34 -12.78
CA LEU A 35 11.67 8.52 -11.56
C LEU A 35 10.63 9.64 -11.68
N LEU A 36 10.84 10.62 -12.57
CA LEU A 36 9.94 11.76 -12.81
C LEU A 36 8.91 11.52 -13.92
N VAL A 37 9.02 10.41 -14.67
CA VAL A 37 7.92 9.95 -15.52
C VAL A 37 6.80 9.44 -14.62
N GLU A 38 5.90 10.34 -14.23
CA GLU A 38 4.68 9.90 -13.56
C GLU A 38 3.94 8.94 -14.50
N PRO A 39 3.66 7.70 -14.07
CA PRO A 39 2.89 6.79 -14.88
C PRO A 39 1.52 7.44 -15.10
N VAL A 40 1.24 7.83 -16.34
CA VAL A 40 -0.07 8.36 -16.71
C VAL A 40 -1.07 7.22 -16.57
N VAL A 41 -1.71 7.15 -15.40
CA VAL A 41 -2.75 6.16 -15.11
C VAL A 41 -3.96 6.53 -15.95
N TYR A 42 -4.29 5.67 -16.91
CA TYR A 42 -5.43 5.87 -17.80
C TYR A 42 -6.74 5.68 -17.04
N ASP A 43 -7.41 6.79 -16.67
CA ASP A 43 -8.75 6.80 -16.07
C ASP A 43 -9.79 7.45 -17.02
N PRO A 44 -10.59 6.64 -17.75
CA PRO A 44 -11.66 7.13 -18.62
C PRO A 44 -12.70 8.02 -17.93
N LEU A 45 -12.89 7.88 -16.61
CA LEU A 45 -13.94 8.55 -15.83
C LEU A 45 -13.39 9.61 -14.88
N GLU A 46 -12.17 10.09 -15.10
CA GLU A 46 -11.48 11.04 -14.23
C GLU A 46 -12.34 12.26 -13.86
N SER A 47 -13.04 12.84 -14.85
CA SER A 47 -13.88 14.03 -14.64
C SER A 47 -15.03 13.80 -13.65
N ILE A 48 -15.57 12.58 -13.62
CA ILE A 48 -16.65 12.19 -12.69
C ILE A 48 -16.05 11.82 -11.34
N ASN A 49 -14.99 11.01 -11.36
CA ASN A 49 -14.29 10.55 -10.16
C ASN A 49 -13.77 11.73 -9.31
N ARG A 50 -13.18 12.75 -9.95
CA ARG A 50 -12.72 13.97 -9.24
C ARG A 50 -13.86 14.75 -8.59
N LYS A 51 -15.04 14.83 -9.21
CA LYS A 51 -16.20 15.52 -8.62
C LYS A 51 -16.72 14.77 -7.39
N PHE A 52 -16.82 13.45 -7.48
CA PHE A 52 -17.21 12.63 -6.33
C PHE A 52 -16.15 12.64 -5.23
N PHE A 53 -14.87 12.63 -5.59
CA PHE A 53 -13.77 12.82 -4.64
C PHE A 53 -13.90 14.14 -3.88
N LEU A 54 -14.13 15.27 -4.56
CA LEU A 54 -14.33 16.57 -3.92
C LEU A 54 -15.58 16.60 -3.02
N PHE A 55 -16.64 15.91 -3.42
CA PHE A 55 -17.84 15.76 -2.58
C PHE A 55 -17.54 14.96 -1.31
N ASN A 56 -16.88 13.80 -1.44
CA ASN A 56 -16.50 12.94 -0.33
C ASN A 56 -15.53 13.64 0.64
N ASP A 57 -14.57 14.40 0.10
CA ASP A 57 -13.60 15.16 0.90
C ASP A 57 -14.30 16.21 1.79
N ARG A 58 -15.23 16.98 1.20
CA ARG A 58 -16.05 17.91 1.99
C ARG A 58 -16.91 17.18 3.01
N LEU A 59 -17.58 16.09 2.61
CA LEU A 59 -18.40 15.31 3.53
C LEU A 59 -17.57 14.76 4.70
N TYR A 60 -16.34 14.33 4.45
CA TYR A 60 -15.43 13.85 5.48
C TYR A 60 -15.12 14.93 6.51
N PHE A 61 -14.70 16.12 6.07
CA PHE A 61 -14.36 17.21 6.99
C PHE A 61 -15.55 17.73 7.78
N TRP A 62 -16.72 17.84 7.15
CA TRP A 62 -17.90 18.48 7.75
C TRP A 62 -18.79 17.53 8.55
N ALA A 63 -18.87 16.24 8.18
CA ALA A 63 -19.76 15.28 8.83
C ALA A 63 -18.99 14.15 9.53
N PHE A 64 -18.15 13.40 8.82
CA PHE A 64 -17.54 12.19 9.38
C PHE A 64 -16.49 12.49 10.45
N ASN A 65 -15.59 13.45 10.22
CA ASN A 65 -14.53 13.81 11.15
C ASN A 65 -15.07 14.30 12.52
N PRO A 66 -15.99 15.28 12.60
CA PRO A 66 -16.54 15.69 13.90
C PRO A 66 -17.32 14.55 14.58
N THR A 67 -18.05 13.74 13.81
CA THR A 67 -18.79 12.58 14.36
C THR A 67 -17.83 11.53 14.93
N ALA A 68 -16.74 11.23 14.24
CA ALA A 68 -15.71 10.30 14.71
C ALA A 68 -15.02 10.81 15.97
N LYS A 69 -14.74 12.12 16.07
CA LYS A 69 -14.20 12.74 17.29
C LYS A 69 -15.18 12.65 18.46
N ALA A 70 -16.47 12.92 18.23
CA ALA A 70 -17.50 12.76 19.25
C ALA A 70 -17.62 11.30 19.73
N TYR A 71 -17.63 10.34 18.80
CA TYR A 71 -17.61 8.91 19.12
C TYR A 71 -16.38 8.53 19.95
N ALA A 72 -15.19 8.98 19.55
CA ALA A 72 -13.94 8.72 20.27
C ALA A 72 -13.89 9.38 21.66
N ALA A 73 -14.65 10.45 21.89
CA ALA A 73 -14.78 11.10 23.19
C ALA A 73 -15.75 10.36 24.12
N VAL A 74 -16.80 9.75 23.58
CA VAL A 74 -17.80 8.98 24.36
C VAL A 74 -17.31 7.57 24.66
N VAL A 75 -16.68 6.90 23.69
CA VAL A 75 -16.28 5.49 23.82
C VAL A 75 -14.80 5.37 24.17
N PRO A 76 -14.45 4.71 25.30
CA PRO A 76 -13.07 4.53 25.72
C PRO A 76 -12.27 3.74 24.68
N LYS A 77 -10.96 3.99 24.64
CA LYS A 77 -10.04 3.39 23.67
C LYS A 77 -10.09 1.85 23.71
N ASP A 78 -10.15 1.27 24.91
CA ASP A 78 -10.11 -0.19 25.10
C ASP A 78 -11.30 -0.90 24.45
N VAL A 79 -12.50 -0.34 24.60
CA VAL A 79 -13.72 -0.89 23.97
C VAL A 79 -13.66 -0.76 22.45
N ARG A 80 -13.14 0.36 21.93
CA ARG A 80 -12.96 0.55 20.48
C ARG A 80 -11.98 -0.47 19.90
N SER A 81 -10.84 -0.64 20.56
CA SER A 81 -9.83 -1.63 20.14
C SER A 81 -10.37 -3.06 20.23
N ALA A 82 -11.09 -3.41 21.30
CA ALA A 82 -11.69 -4.74 21.44
C ALA A 82 -12.70 -5.04 20.32
N PHE A 83 -13.52 -4.07 19.95
CA PHE A 83 -14.43 -4.21 18.83
C PHE A 83 -13.69 -4.37 17.49
N SER A 84 -12.63 -3.58 17.25
CA SER A 84 -11.80 -3.72 16.05
C SER A 84 -11.17 -5.12 15.95
N HIS A 85 -10.69 -5.68 17.06
CA HIS A 85 -10.17 -7.05 17.08
C HIS A 85 -11.26 -8.08 16.79
N ALA A 86 -12.45 -7.95 17.40
CA ALA A 86 -13.55 -8.88 17.20
C ALA A 86 -14.03 -8.90 15.75
N VAL A 87 -14.18 -7.72 15.13
CA VAL A 87 -14.52 -7.60 13.70
C VAL A 87 -13.42 -8.19 12.83
N GLY A 88 -12.14 -7.94 13.16
CA GLY A 88 -11.01 -8.57 12.46
C GLY A 88 -11.06 -10.10 12.52
N ASN A 89 -11.39 -10.67 13.67
CA ASN A 89 -11.56 -12.11 13.87
C ASN A 89 -12.78 -12.67 13.10
N LEU A 90 -13.87 -11.89 12.97
CA LEU A 90 -15.06 -12.29 12.21
C LEU A 90 -14.82 -12.31 10.69
N ILE A 91 -13.90 -11.49 10.18
CA ILE A 91 -13.54 -11.44 8.75
C ILE A 91 -12.46 -12.50 8.40
N PHE A 92 -11.92 -13.22 9.39
CA PHE A 92 -11.00 -14.34 9.20
C PHE A 92 -11.39 -15.34 8.09
N PRO A 93 -12.61 -15.90 8.02
CA PRO A 93 -12.93 -16.94 7.05
C PRO A 93 -12.79 -16.45 5.61
N VAL A 94 -13.10 -15.18 5.34
CA VAL A 94 -12.92 -14.57 4.02
C VAL A 94 -11.43 -14.52 3.67
N ARG A 95 -10.58 -14.04 4.59
CA ARG A 95 -9.12 -14.00 4.41
C ARG A 95 -8.53 -15.39 4.23
N PHE A 96 -8.95 -16.36 5.03
CA PHE A 96 -8.51 -17.75 4.95
C PHE A 96 -8.83 -18.37 3.58
N CYS A 97 -10.07 -18.20 3.10
CA CYS A 97 -10.46 -18.65 1.76
C CYS A 97 -9.61 -17.99 0.67
N ASN A 98 -9.35 -16.69 0.76
CA ASN A 98 -8.49 -15.99 -0.20
C ASN A 98 -7.04 -16.49 -0.18
N CYS A 99 -6.45 -16.71 1.00
CA CYS A 99 -5.13 -17.32 1.11
C CYS A 99 -5.06 -18.68 0.40
N LEU A 100 -6.11 -19.50 0.53
CA LEU A 100 -6.19 -20.80 -0.15
C LEU A 100 -6.34 -20.65 -1.67
N LEU A 101 -7.20 -19.74 -2.13
CA LEU A 101 -7.37 -19.45 -3.56
C LEU A 101 -6.06 -18.98 -4.20
N GLN A 102 -5.29 -18.17 -3.49
CA GLN A 102 -3.98 -17.72 -3.95
C GLN A 102 -2.86 -18.76 -3.80
N GLY A 103 -3.14 -19.95 -3.25
CA GLY A 103 -2.15 -21.01 -3.02
C GLY A 103 -1.18 -20.74 -1.86
N LYS A 104 -1.44 -19.74 -1.01
CA LYS A 104 -0.59 -19.33 0.10
C LYS A 104 -0.86 -20.16 1.37
N VAL A 105 -0.57 -21.47 1.31
CA VAL A 105 -0.86 -22.43 2.40
C VAL A 105 -0.22 -22.04 3.74
N ARG A 106 1.02 -21.54 3.72
CA ARG A 106 1.71 -21.08 4.94
C ARG A 106 0.96 -19.93 5.63
N GLN A 107 0.47 -18.96 4.84
CA GLN A 107 -0.26 -17.82 5.38
C GLN A 107 -1.66 -18.23 5.87
N ALA A 108 -2.33 -19.13 5.14
CA ALA A 108 -3.60 -19.71 5.58
C ALA A 108 -3.47 -20.41 6.94
N GLY A 109 -2.39 -21.17 7.16
CA GLY A 109 -2.10 -21.81 8.44
C GLY A 109 -1.85 -20.83 9.58
N VAL A 110 -1.15 -19.71 9.32
CA VAL A 110 -0.93 -18.65 10.31
C VAL A 110 -2.25 -17.96 10.68
N GLU A 111 -3.08 -17.62 9.70
CA GLU A 111 -4.40 -17.04 9.94
C GLU A 111 -5.27 -17.98 10.77
N LEU A 112 -5.28 -19.29 10.44
CA LEU A 112 -6.05 -20.30 11.17
C LEU A 112 -5.57 -20.45 12.62
N GLY A 113 -4.25 -20.43 12.83
CA GLY A 113 -3.66 -20.44 14.17
C GLY A 113 -4.09 -19.22 14.98
N ARG A 114 -4.01 -18.01 14.39
CA ARG A 114 -4.45 -16.77 15.03
C ARG A 114 -5.94 -16.80 15.38
N PHE A 115 -6.80 -17.22 14.45
CA PHE A 115 -8.24 -17.36 14.71
C PHE A 115 -8.53 -18.34 15.86
N SER A 116 -7.83 -19.47 15.89
CA SER A 116 -8.00 -20.49 16.93
C SER A 116 -7.60 -19.93 18.31
N VAL A 117 -6.46 -19.27 18.39
CA VAL A 117 -5.94 -18.68 19.62
C VAL A 117 -6.81 -17.50 20.09
N ASN A 118 -7.17 -16.59 19.18
CA ASN A 118 -7.97 -15.40 19.51
C ASN A 118 -9.41 -15.77 19.87
N THR A 119 -9.97 -16.83 19.28
CA THR A 119 -11.31 -17.30 19.64
C THR A 119 -11.33 -18.02 20.99
N THR A 120 -10.31 -18.83 21.29
CA THR A 120 -10.24 -19.62 22.54
C THR A 120 -9.77 -18.81 23.74
N LEU A 121 -8.63 -18.12 23.61
CA LEU A 121 -7.99 -17.37 24.69
C LEU A 121 -8.35 -15.87 24.65
N GLY A 122 -8.75 -15.36 23.49
CA GLY A 122 -8.98 -13.93 23.28
C GLY A 122 -10.42 -13.45 23.52
N LEU A 123 -11.23 -14.23 24.24
CA LEU A 123 -12.67 -13.96 24.46
C LEU A 123 -13.43 -13.77 23.14
N VAL A 124 -13.38 -14.76 22.25
CA VAL A 124 -14.04 -14.71 20.92
C VAL A 124 -13.43 -13.63 19.99
N GLY A 125 -12.16 -13.31 20.19
CA GLY A 125 -11.42 -12.34 19.37
C GLY A 125 -11.55 -10.88 19.80
N LEU A 126 -12.10 -10.60 20.99
CA LEU A 126 -12.07 -9.25 21.58
C LEU A 126 -10.64 -8.78 21.93
N THR A 127 -9.72 -9.72 22.11
CA THR A 127 -8.30 -9.45 22.37
C THR A 127 -7.43 -10.23 21.39
N ASP A 128 -6.18 -9.84 21.20
CA ASP A 128 -5.24 -10.47 20.25
C ASP A 128 -4.07 -11.17 20.98
N PRO A 129 -4.34 -12.22 21.79
CA PRO A 129 -3.28 -12.98 22.43
C PRO A 129 -2.33 -13.65 21.44
N ALA A 130 -2.75 -13.89 20.20
CA ALA A 130 -1.90 -14.49 19.18
C ALA A 130 -0.71 -13.58 18.81
N ALA A 131 -0.91 -12.27 18.73
CA ALA A 131 0.20 -11.32 18.55
C ALA A 131 0.99 -11.12 19.85
N ASP A 132 0.29 -10.86 20.95
CA ASP A 132 0.91 -10.38 22.19
C ASP A 132 1.67 -11.46 22.97
N VAL A 133 1.20 -12.71 22.92
CA VAL A 133 1.73 -13.83 23.73
C VAL A 133 2.48 -14.84 22.87
N PHE A 134 1.94 -15.15 21.69
CA PHE A 134 2.50 -16.19 20.81
C PHE A 134 3.39 -15.65 19.70
N GLY A 135 3.56 -14.33 19.60
CA GLY A 135 4.45 -13.69 18.63
C GLY A 135 4.08 -13.96 17.18
N LEU A 136 2.80 -14.21 16.89
CA LEU A 136 2.30 -14.38 15.53
C LEU A 136 1.85 -13.01 15.01
N PRO A 137 2.64 -12.29 14.20
CA PRO A 137 2.21 -11.01 13.68
C PRO A 137 0.97 -11.17 12.78
N PRO A 138 0.08 -10.17 12.73
CA PRO A 138 -1.03 -10.17 11.78
C PRO A 138 -0.48 -10.23 10.35
N PRO A 139 -0.87 -11.23 9.54
CA PRO A 139 -0.47 -11.29 8.14
C PRO A 139 -1.20 -10.18 7.34
N PRO A 140 -0.74 -9.91 6.10
CA PRO A 140 -1.42 -8.98 5.21
C PRO A 140 -2.90 -9.32 5.07
N ALA A 141 -3.76 -8.30 4.98
CA ALA A 141 -5.18 -8.51 4.74
C ALA A 141 -5.39 -9.01 3.31
N GLU A 142 -5.69 -10.30 3.17
CA GLU A 142 -5.96 -10.93 1.89
C GLU A 142 -7.44 -10.78 1.50
N ASP A 143 -7.69 -10.19 0.34
CA ASP A 143 -9.03 -9.95 -0.17
C ASP A 143 -9.29 -10.68 -1.51
N LEU A 144 -10.55 -10.64 -1.95
CA LEU A 144 -10.96 -11.26 -3.21
C LEU A 144 -10.32 -10.55 -4.41
N GLY A 145 -10.03 -9.25 -4.30
CA GLY A 145 -9.38 -8.48 -5.36
C GLY A 145 -7.98 -9.01 -5.66
N GLN A 146 -7.19 -9.27 -4.61
CA GLN A 146 -5.88 -9.89 -4.71
C GLN A 146 -5.96 -11.31 -5.26
N SER A 147 -6.93 -12.12 -4.80
CA SER A 147 -7.15 -13.47 -5.32
C SER A 147 -7.42 -13.46 -6.83
N MET A 148 -8.29 -12.56 -7.30
CA MET A 148 -8.60 -12.40 -8.71
C MET A 148 -7.40 -11.84 -9.50
N GLY A 149 -6.60 -10.97 -8.89
CA GLY A 149 -5.34 -10.47 -9.44
C GLY A 149 -4.33 -11.58 -9.73
N VAL A 150 -4.21 -12.58 -8.85
CA VAL A 150 -3.35 -13.76 -9.07
C VAL A 150 -3.79 -14.57 -10.29
N TYR A 151 -5.09 -14.61 -10.57
CA TYR A 151 -5.66 -15.26 -11.76
C TYR A 151 -5.70 -14.37 -13.01
N GLY A 152 -5.07 -13.19 -12.97
CA GLY A 152 -4.94 -12.31 -14.13
C GLY A 152 -6.13 -11.39 -14.39
N VAL A 153 -7.04 -11.23 -13.43
CA VAL A 153 -8.09 -10.21 -13.51
C VAL A 153 -7.47 -8.85 -13.22
N GLY A 154 -7.51 -7.93 -14.20
CA GLY A 154 -7.02 -6.57 -14.04
C GLY A 154 -7.87 -5.73 -13.08
N SER A 155 -7.33 -4.59 -12.62
CA SER A 155 -7.97 -3.67 -11.67
C SER A 155 -9.19 -2.90 -12.20
N GLY A 156 -9.63 -3.19 -13.45
CA GLY A 156 -10.80 -2.56 -14.06
C GLY A 156 -10.64 -1.04 -14.23
N VAL A 157 -11.78 -0.36 -14.39
CA VAL A 157 -11.83 1.11 -14.44
C VAL A 157 -11.90 1.65 -13.01
N TYR A 158 -11.12 2.68 -12.71
CA TYR A 158 -11.17 3.37 -11.43
C TYR A 158 -12.53 4.07 -11.27
N LEU A 159 -13.19 3.88 -10.13
CA LEU A 159 -14.50 4.44 -9.87
C LEU A 159 -14.54 5.00 -8.45
N CYS A 160 -14.79 6.31 -8.33
CA CYS A 160 -15.03 6.93 -7.03
C CYS A 160 -16.52 7.13 -6.84
N LEU A 161 -17.11 6.45 -5.86
CA LEU A 161 -18.53 6.56 -5.55
C LEU A 161 -18.79 7.64 -4.50
N PRO A 162 -19.91 8.38 -4.58
CA PRO A 162 -20.32 9.26 -3.51
C PRO A 162 -20.56 8.44 -2.23
N PHE A 163 -20.17 8.99 -1.08
CA PHE A 163 -20.23 8.39 0.27
C PHE A 163 -19.28 7.22 0.54
N TYR A 164 -18.98 6.38 -0.46
CA TYR A 164 -18.22 5.14 -0.26
C TYR A 164 -16.71 5.33 -0.50
N GLY A 165 -16.33 6.21 -1.43
CA GLY A 165 -14.93 6.37 -1.84
C GLY A 165 -14.57 5.52 -3.07
N PRO A 166 -13.27 5.33 -3.33
CA PRO A 166 -12.77 4.45 -4.40
C PRO A 166 -12.87 2.97 -4.06
#